data_AF-A0A4Q6E0R9-F1
#
_entry.id   AF-A0A4Q6E0R9-F1
#
_cell.length_a   1.000
_cell.length_b   1.000
_cell.length_c   1.000
_cell.angle_alpha   90.00
_cell.angle_beta   90.00
_cell.angle_gamma   90.00
#
_symmetry.space_group_name_H-M   'P 1'
#
loop_
_entity.id
_entity.type
_entity.pdbx_description
1 polymer ?
#
loop_
_entity_poly.entity_id
_entity_poly.type
_entity_poly.pdbx_seq_one_letter_code
_entity_poly.pdbx_strand_id
1 'polypeptide(L)'
;MRTIFVLLMCGSLLLTSCVSLIEPYQKVNVYTSRPSVISYDGITVNTKKNKAKLSIVRENSLVTITTTADTLSNTVVVKPKVSLEWRLSFPENLLDKDSPKKYGYPSAVYIRADTADKRIGYYPRHKKGDLYLHLSVPEANTFLFKHRDELYSSTAGFIGLGAGLDYYYADRNFISLTVATITDFMLPFPAPYDRIGGEYDRMWAMYGGLTNNHRKGRFTFGYGLSFGNYHWQHVVLDTVGINRARTVTDRKHTALGFL
;
A
#
# COMPACT_ATOMS: atom_id res chain seq x y z
N MET A 1 11.17 -32.52 9.09
CA MET A 1 12.07 -31.51 8.50
C MET A 1 12.27 -31.63 6.99
N ARG A 2 12.62 -32.80 6.42
CA ARG A 2 12.85 -32.96 4.96
C ARG A 2 11.68 -32.55 4.05
N THR A 3 10.43 -32.87 4.42
CA THR A 3 9.23 -32.52 3.65
C THR A 3 8.92 -31.03 3.62
N ILE A 4 9.19 -30.31 4.72
CA ILE A 4 9.01 -28.85 4.79
C ILE A 4 10.03 -28.13 3.90
N PHE A 5 11.27 -28.63 3.84
CA PHE A 5 12.32 -28.06 2.99
C PHE A 5 12.00 -28.20 1.50
N VAL A 6 11.44 -29.35 1.09
CA VAL A 6 10.99 -29.58 -0.29
C VAL A 6 9.81 -28.68 -0.66
N LEU A 7 8.85 -28.49 0.26
CA LEU A 7 7.72 -27.57 0.04
C LEU A 7 8.15 -26.11 -0.04
N LEU A 8 9.09 -25.66 0.80
CA LEU A 8 9.67 -24.31 0.73
C LEU A 8 10.44 -24.09 -0.57
N MET A 9 11.22 -25.09 -1.00
CA MET A 9 11.97 -25.00 -2.24
C MET A 9 11.05 -24.99 -3.47
N CYS A 10 10.04 -25.88 -3.53
CA CYS A 10 9.01 -25.86 -4.57
C CYS A 10 8.19 -24.56 -4.55
N GLY A 11 7.86 -24.02 -3.36
CA GLY A 11 7.17 -22.74 -3.21
C GLY A 11 7.99 -21.58 -3.77
N SER A 12 9.30 -21.53 -3.50
CA SER A 12 10.18 -20.50 -4.05
C SER A 12 10.31 -20.57 -5.57
N LEU A 13 10.30 -21.77 -6.16
CA LEU A 13 10.33 -21.97 -7.61
C LEU A 13 9.01 -21.58 -8.31
N LEU A 14 7.88 -21.62 -7.59
CA LEU A 14 6.61 -21.14 -8.11
C LEU A 14 6.52 -19.60 -8.10
N LEU A 15 7.19 -18.94 -7.15
CA LEU A 15 7.24 -17.48 -7.05
C LEU A 15 8.14 -16.82 -8.12
N THR A 16 9.11 -17.53 -8.69
CA THR A 16 9.97 -17.00 -9.77
C THR A 16 9.25 -16.91 -11.12
N SER A 17 8.12 -17.58 -11.31
CA SER A 17 7.37 -17.58 -12.58
C SER A 17 6.77 -16.22 -12.97
N CYS A 18 6.66 -15.27 -12.03
CA CYS A 18 6.11 -13.94 -12.29
C CYS A 18 7.12 -12.96 -12.91
N VAL A 19 8.41 -13.31 -12.99
CA VAL A 19 9.45 -12.39 -13.48
C VAL A 19 9.56 -12.43 -15.02
N SER A 20 9.29 -13.57 -15.65
CA SER A 20 9.52 -13.80 -17.08
C SER A 20 8.58 -13.08 -18.05
N LEU A 21 7.65 -12.23 -17.58
CA LEU A 21 6.65 -11.61 -18.46
C LEU A 21 6.59 -10.08 -18.35
N ILE A 22 7.72 -9.41 -18.16
CA ILE A 22 7.79 -7.96 -18.42
C ILE A 22 7.77 -7.75 -19.93
N GLU A 23 6.60 -7.37 -20.46
CA GLU A 23 6.41 -6.99 -21.86
C GLU A 23 7.32 -5.81 -22.24
N PRO A 24 7.83 -5.75 -23.48
CA PRO A 24 8.62 -4.60 -23.96
C PRO A 24 7.80 -3.31 -24.09
N TYR A 25 6.46 -3.41 -24.00
CA TYR A 25 5.55 -2.29 -23.99
C TYR A 25 4.91 -2.12 -22.62
N GLN A 26 4.58 -0.87 -22.28
CA GLN A 26 3.81 -0.53 -21.10
C GLN A 26 2.55 0.21 -21.49
N LYS A 27 1.41 -0.27 -20.97
CA LYS A 27 0.12 0.42 -21.12
C LYS A 27 0.08 1.63 -20.17
N VAL A 28 0.04 2.82 -20.74
CA VAL A 28 -0.06 4.09 -20.01
C VAL A 28 -1.43 4.71 -20.24
N ASN A 29 -2.14 5.00 -19.15
CA ASN A 29 -3.41 5.71 -19.21
C ASN A 29 -3.15 7.22 -19.21
N VAL A 30 -3.59 7.92 -20.25
CA VAL A 30 -3.52 9.37 -20.32
C VAL A 30 -4.88 9.94 -20.00
N TYR A 31 -4.96 10.77 -18.97
CA TYR A 31 -6.16 11.45 -18.52
C TYR A 31 -6.06 12.93 -18.86
N THR A 32 -7.17 13.49 -19.34
CA THR A 32 -7.30 14.88 -19.76
C THR A 32 -8.37 15.58 -18.95
N SER A 33 -8.32 16.90 -18.83
CA SER A 33 -9.38 17.67 -18.15
C SER A 33 -10.67 17.77 -18.97
N ARG A 34 -10.58 17.60 -20.30
CA ARG A 34 -11.68 17.69 -21.27
C ARG A 34 -11.43 16.77 -22.48
N PRO A 35 -12.44 16.47 -23.32
CA PRO A 35 -12.25 15.67 -24.52
C PRO A 35 -11.13 16.25 -25.38
N SER A 36 -10.13 15.44 -25.69
CA SER A 36 -8.92 15.84 -26.39
C SER A 36 -8.45 14.76 -27.38
N VAL A 37 -7.63 15.16 -28.34
CA VAL A 37 -6.83 14.26 -29.18
C VAL A 37 -5.45 14.14 -28.58
N ILE A 38 -4.98 12.92 -28.36
CA ILE A 38 -3.64 12.65 -27.82
C ILE A 38 -2.76 12.19 -28.97
N SER A 39 -1.60 12.81 -29.15
CA SER A 39 -0.58 12.43 -30.12
C SER A 39 0.67 11.92 -29.40
N TYR A 40 1.14 10.75 -29.83
CA TYR A 40 2.36 10.10 -29.37
C TYR A 40 2.95 9.30 -30.53
N ASP A 41 4.23 9.52 -30.86
CA ASP A 41 4.96 8.76 -31.88
C ASP A 41 4.24 8.69 -33.25
N GLY A 42 3.69 9.83 -33.69
CA GLY A 42 2.89 9.92 -34.92
C GLY A 42 1.49 9.30 -34.83
N ILE A 43 1.16 8.57 -33.76
CA ILE A 43 -0.15 7.99 -33.52
C ILE A 43 -1.05 9.01 -32.84
N THR A 44 -2.28 9.15 -33.32
CA THR A 44 -3.31 9.97 -32.69
C THR A 44 -4.43 9.12 -32.11
N VAL A 45 -4.80 9.36 -30.86
CA VAL A 45 -5.87 8.65 -30.14
C VAL A 45 -6.84 9.65 -29.53
N ASN A 46 -8.12 9.51 -29.87
CA ASN A 46 -9.18 10.30 -29.26
C ASN A 46 -9.47 9.82 -27.83
N THR A 47 -9.63 10.75 -26.90
CA THR A 47 -10.05 10.40 -25.54
C THR A 47 -11.51 9.93 -25.51
N LYS A 48 -11.79 8.90 -24.71
CA LYS A 48 -13.16 8.48 -24.34
C LYS A 48 -13.33 8.72 -22.84
N LYS A 49 -14.35 9.49 -22.43
CA LYS A 49 -14.52 9.95 -21.04
C LYS A 49 -13.24 10.59 -20.48
N ASN A 50 -12.63 11.46 -21.27
CA ASN A 50 -11.36 12.16 -20.97
C ASN A 50 -10.17 11.22 -20.66
N LYS A 51 -10.21 9.99 -21.18
CA LYS A 51 -9.17 8.98 -20.99
C LYS A 51 -8.76 8.37 -22.32
N ALA A 52 -7.46 8.15 -22.53
CA ALA A 52 -6.93 7.29 -23.59
C ALA A 52 -5.92 6.30 -23.01
N LYS A 53 -5.67 5.22 -23.76
CA LYS A 53 -4.65 4.22 -23.44
C LYS A 53 -3.59 4.29 -24.54
N LEU A 54 -2.34 4.47 -24.13
CA LEU A 54 -1.18 4.42 -25.01
C LEU A 54 -0.37 3.16 -24.70
N SER A 55 0.23 2.57 -25.73
CA SER A 55 1.22 1.49 -25.57
C SER A 55 2.59 2.09 -25.84
N ILE A 56 3.39 2.27 -24.79
CA ILE A 56 4.67 2.96 -24.85
C ILE A 56 5.79 1.92 -24.78
N VAL A 57 6.76 1.99 -25.68
CA VAL A 57 7.95 1.12 -25.66
C VAL A 57 8.76 1.44 -24.41
N ARG A 58 9.12 0.42 -23.62
CA ARG A 58 10.01 0.58 -22.46
C ARG A 58 11.43 0.83 -22.95
N GLU A 59 11.98 2.00 -22.65
CA GLU A 59 13.34 2.38 -23.02
C GLU A 59 13.84 3.53 -22.15
N ASN A 60 15.14 3.85 -22.25
CA ASN A 60 15.74 4.99 -21.54
C ASN A 60 15.58 6.30 -22.31
N SER A 61 14.42 6.55 -22.89
CA SER A 61 14.17 7.74 -23.71
C SER A 61 13.09 8.63 -23.07
N LEU A 62 13.10 9.90 -23.43
CA LEU A 62 12.04 10.82 -23.02
C LEU A 62 10.84 10.64 -23.94
N VAL A 63 9.69 10.37 -23.35
CA VAL A 63 8.44 10.24 -24.10
C VAL A 63 7.70 11.56 -24.12
N THR A 64 7.43 12.07 -25.32
CA THR A 64 6.67 13.30 -25.51
C THR A 64 5.23 12.98 -25.87
N ILE A 65 4.29 13.44 -25.04
CA ILE A 65 2.86 13.27 -25.27
C ILE A 65 2.27 14.66 -25.51
N THR A 66 1.63 14.83 -26.66
CA THR A 66 0.94 16.08 -27.01
C THR A 66 -0.56 15.86 -26.90
N THR A 67 -1.24 16.82 -26.28
CA THR A 67 -2.70 16.85 -26.17
C THR A 67 -3.22 18.08 -26.90
N THR A 68 -4.17 17.87 -27.79
CA THR A 68 -4.83 18.95 -28.52
C THR A 68 -6.31 18.95 -28.16
N ALA A 69 -6.79 20.08 -27.66
CA ALA A 69 -8.20 20.32 -27.39
C ALA A 69 -8.59 21.68 -27.96
N ASP A 70 -9.49 21.67 -28.93
CA ASP A 70 -9.87 22.82 -29.75
C ASP A 70 -8.63 23.45 -30.42
N THR A 71 -8.25 24.67 -30.01
CA THR A 71 -7.07 25.41 -30.50
C THR A 71 -5.85 25.30 -29.59
N LEU A 72 -6.00 24.71 -28.40
CA LEU A 72 -4.92 24.59 -27.41
C LEU A 72 -4.18 23.27 -27.58
N SER A 73 -2.86 23.36 -27.69
CA SER A 73 -1.95 22.22 -27.73
C SER A 73 -0.99 22.27 -26.54
N ASN A 74 -0.98 21.20 -25.76
CA ASN A 74 -0.11 21.04 -24.60
C ASN A 74 0.79 19.82 -24.78
N THR A 75 2.09 20.05 -24.71
CA THR A 75 3.11 19.00 -24.81
C THR A 75 3.74 18.75 -23.45
N VAL A 76 3.80 17.47 -23.09
CA VAL A 76 4.28 17.01 -21.79
C VAL A 76 5.35 15.96 -22.00
N VAL A 77 6.47 16.11 -21.28
CA VAL A 77 7.62 15.20 -21.35
C VAL A 77 7.60 14.25 -20.16
N VAL A 78 7.47 12.95 -20.44
CA VAL A 78 7.44 11.87 -19.45
C VAL A 78 8.82 11.23 -19.38
N LYS A 79 9.43 11.28 -18.20
CA LYS A 79 10.75 10.68 -17.94
C LYS A 79 10.63 9.19 -17.58
N PRO A 80 11.52 8.32 -18.07
CA PRO A 80 11.55 6.91 -17.70
C PRO A 80 12.08 6.75 -16.27
N LYS A 81 11.71 5.65 -15.61
CA LYS A 81 12.20 5.25 -14.28
C LYS A 81 12.48 3.75 -14.27
N VAL A 82 13.37 3.31 -13.39
CA VAL A 82 13.53 1.88 -13.13
C VAL A 82 12.23 1.36 -12.52
N SER A 83 11.62 0.38 -13.18
CA SER A 83 10.34 -0.20 -12.79
C SER A 83 10.46 -0.99 -11.47
N LEU A 84 9.37 -1.05 -10.68
CA LEU A 84 9.38 -1.77 -9.41
C LEU A 84 9.52 -3.27 -9.66
N GLU A 85 8.84 -3.75 -10.70
CA GLU A 85 8.91 -5.12 -11.19
C GLU A 85 10.37 -5.53 -11.38
N TRP A 86 11.16 -4.74 -12.14
CA TRP A 86 12.58 -4.98 -12.33
C TRP A 86 13.42 -5.00 -11.03
N ARG A 87 13.10 -4.14 -10.06
CA ARG A 87 13.81 -4.11 -8.77
C ARG A 87 13.53 -5.38 -7.95
N LEU A 88 12.33 -5.91 -8.03
CA LEU A 88 11.90 -7.12 -7.33
C LEU A 88 12.33 -8.41 -8.04
N SER A 89 12.68 -8.33 -9.33
CA SER A 89 13.20 -9.42 -10.17
C SER A 89 14.61 -9.89 -9.81
N PHE A 90 15.03 -9.84 -8.56
CA PHE A 90 16.33 -10.39 -8.14
C PHE A 90 16.28 -11.93 -8.15
N PRO A 91 17.30 -12.66 -8.67
CA PRO A 91 18.58 -12.16 -9.17
C PRO A 91 18.63 -11.90 -10.69
N GLU A 92 17.53 -12.09 -11.43
CA GLU A 92 17.51 -11.92 -12.90
C GLU A 92 17.96 -10.52 -13.34
N ASN A 93 17.63 -9.50 -12.54
CA ASN A 93 18.08 -8.13 -12.76
C ASN A 93 19.61 -7.91 -12.67
N LEU A 94 20.36 -8.86 -12.10
CA LEU A 94 21.82 -8.86 -12.11
C LEU A 94 22.40 -9.40 -13.41
N LEU A 95 21.70 -10.32 -14.07
CA LEU A 95 22.16 -10.98 -15.29
C LEU A 95 21.88 -10.13 -16.54
N ASP A 96 20.74 -9.42 -16.58
CA ASP A 96 20.31 -8.62 -17.74
C ASP A 96 20.31 -7.11 -17.44
N LYS A 97 21.46 -6.57 -17.01
CA LYS A 97 21.55 -5.14 -16.58
C LYS A 97 21.18 -4.14 -17.67
N ASP A 98 21.35 -4.50 -18.94
CA ASP A 98 21.12 -3.60 -20.08
C ASP A 98 19.75 -3.75 -20.74
N SER A 99 18.90 -4.63 -20.20
CA SER A 99 17.54 -4.81 -20.68
C SER A 99 16.77 -3.49 -20.76
N PRO A 100 16.17 -3.12 -21.91
CA PRO A 100 15.25 -1.98 -21.98
C PRO A 100 14.01 -2.18 -21.09
N LYS A 101 13.67 -3.44 -20.76
CA LYS A 101 12.59 -3.83 -19.86
C LYS A 101 12.73 -3.25 -18.44
N LYS A 102 13.95 -2.89 -18.02
CA LYS A 102 14.19 -2.29 -16.71
C LYS A 102 13.50 -0.94 -16.56
N TYR A 103 13.31 -0.22 -17.66
CA TYR A 103 12.65 1.07 -17.69
C TYR A 103 11.13 0.90 -17.72
N GLY A 104 10.45 1.85 -17.11
CA GLY A 104 9.01 2.01 -17.14
C GLY A 104 8.64 3.48 -17.01
N TYR A 105 7.42 3.77 -17.38
CA TYR A 105 6.77 5.07 -17.30
C TYR A 105 5.67 5.04 -16.22
N PRO A 106 5.17 6.19 -15.78
CA PRO A 106 3.98 6.22 -14.94
C PRO A 106 2.81 5.51 -15.64
N SER A 107 2.11 4.62 -14.93
CA SER A 107 0.90 3.93 -15.44
C SER A 107 -0.26 4.88 -15.74
N ALA A 108 -0.20 6.10 -15.18
CA ALA A 108 -1.14 7.18 -15.41
C ALA A 108 -0.41 8.52 -15.59
N VAL A 109 -0.77 9.26 -16.63
CA VAL A 109 -0.30 10.62 -16.91
C VAL A 109 -1.51 11.54 -16.98
N TYR A 110 -1.51 12.62 -16.20
CA TYR A 110 -2.61 13.58 -16.20
C TYR A 110 -2.17 14.89 -16.83
N ILE A 111 -2.92 15.32 -17.86
CA ILE A 111 -2.63 16.50 -18.65
C ILE A 111 -3.83 17.44 -18.59
N ARG A 112 -3.60 18.68 -18.18
CA ARG A 112 -4.64 19.72 -18.24
C ARG A 112 -4.70 20.25 -19.65
N ALA A 113 -5.76 19.95 -20.38
CA ALA A 113 -5.98 20.42 -21.75
C ALA A 113 -6.64 21.81 -21.80
N ASP A 114 -6.98 22.38 -20.64
CA ASP A 114 -7.66 23.67 -20.44
C ASP A 114 -6.70 24.83 -20.10
N THR A 115 -5.44 24.53 -19.80
CA THR A 115 -4.44 25.52 -19.37
C THR A 115 -3.12 25.32 -20.09
N ALA A 116 -2.34 26.37 -20.32
CA ALA A 116 -0.97 26.27 -20.83
C ALA A 116 0.04 25.66 -19.82
N ASP A 117 -0.44 25.12 -18.69
CA ASP A 117 0.40 24.45 -17.70
C ASP A 117 0.90 23.12 -18.25
N LYS A 118 2.23 23.01 -18.42
CA LYS A 118 2.92 21.84 -18.98
C LYS A 118 3.26 20.78 -17.92
N ARG A 119 2.79 20.93 -16.68
CA ARG A 119 3.12 20.00 -15.59
C ARG A 119 2.32 18.71 -15.68
N ILE A 120 2.99 17.57 -15.52
CA ILE A 120 2.34 16.28 -15.29
C ILE A 120 1.65 16.34 -13.93
N GLY A 121 0.33 16.27 -13.93
CA GLY A 121 -0.43 16.04 -12.72
C GLY A 121 -0.30 14.58 -12.26
N TYR A 122 -0.33 14.35 -10.96
CA TYR A 122 -0.71 13.07 -10.38
C TYR A 122 -2.15 13.27 -9.86
N TYR A 123 -3.18 12.64 -10.47
CA TYR A 123 -4.59 12.72 -10.01
C TYR A 123 -5.06 11.33 -9.48
N PRO A 124 -6.14 11.25 -8.68
CA PRO A 124 -7.08 12.31 -8.37
C PRO A 124 -6.53 13.31 -7.33
N ARG A 125 -6.61 14.63 -7.61
CA ARG A 125 -6.85 15.51 -6.47
C ARG A 125 -8.26 15.16 -6.04
N HIS A 126 -8.36 14.58 -4.85
CA HIS A 126 -9.64 14.42 -4.18
C HIS A 126 -10.40 15.74 -4.29
N LYS A 127 -11.66 15.66 -4.66
CA LYS A 127 -12.54 16.80 -4.78
C LYS A 127 -13.37 16.90 -3.52
N LYS A 128 -13.78 18.13 -3.21
CA LYS A 128 -14.86 18.33 -2.25
C LYS A 128 -16.06 17.44 -2.60
N GLY A 129 -16.54 16.68 -1.61
CA GLY A 129 -17.64 15.74 -1.71
C GLY A 129 -17.22 14.30 -1.97
N ASP A 130 -15.95 14.02 -2.30
CA ASP A 130 -15.50 12.66 -2.55
C ASP A 130 -15.52 11.83 -1.25
N LEU A 131 -15.96 10.59 -1.39
CA LEU A 131 -16.02 9.59 -0.34
C LEU A 131 -15.17 8.39 -0.73
N TYR A 132 -14.21 8.02 0.11
CA TYR A 132 -13.31 6.88 -0.16
C TYR A 132 -13.38 5.87 0.97
N LEU A 133 -13.48 4.59 0.58
CA LEU A 133 -13.21 3.46 1.46
C LEU A 133 -11.72 3.10 1.29
N HIS A 134 -10.97 3.05 2.40
CA HIS A 134 -9.62 2.53 2.41
C HIS A 134 -9.54 1.28 3.29
N LEU A 135 -8.76 0.30 2.85
CA LEU A 135 -8.43 -0.90 3.60
C LEU A 135 -6.94 -0.84 3.93
N SER A 136 -6.59 -1.13 5.16
CA SER A 136 -5.21 -1.10 5.64
C SER A 136 -4.85 -2.44 6.27
N VAL A 137 -3.68 -2.96 5.94
CA VAL A 137 -3.02 -4.01 6.69
C VAL A 137 -1.87 -3.32 7.42
N PRO A 138 -1.98 -3.06 8.74
CA PRO A 138 -0.87 -2.53 9.52
C PRO A 138 0.29 -3.53 9.47
N GLU A 139 1.46 -3.06 9.05
CA GLU A 139 2.64 -3.92 8.89
C GLU A 139 3.49 -3.98 10.17
N ALA A 140 3.37 -3.03 11.10
CA ALA A 140 4.11 -3.08 12.36
C ALA A 140 3.33 -2.36 13.48
N ASN A 141 3.15 -3.04 14.60
CA ASN A 141 2.52 -2.51 15.80
C ASN A 141 3.32 -2.89 17.04
N THR A 142 3.52 -1.95 17.94
CA THR A 142 4.14 -2.18 19.25
C THR A 142 3.10 -1.99 20.33
N PHE A 143 3.09 -2.90 21.30
CA PHE A 143 2.25 -2.82 22.47
C PHE A 143 3.15 -2.60 23.68
N LEU A 144 2.81 -1.61 24.50
CA LEU A 144 3.41 -1.38 25.79
C LEU A 144 2.31 -1.42 26.84
N PHE A 145 2.35 -2.44 27.71
CA PHE A 145 1.41 -2.59 28.80
C PHE A 145 2.11 -2.51 30.14
N LYS A 146 1.43 -1.91 31.11
CA LYS A 146 1.80 -1.97 32.52
C LYS A 146 0.58 -2.37 33.33
N HIS A 147 0.67 -3.49 34.03
CA HIS A 147 -0.34 -3.85 35.00
C HIS A 147 -0.02 -3.25 36.38
N ARG A 148 -1.05 -3.16 37.23
CA ARG A 148 -0.95 -2.64 38.59
C ARG A 148 -0.09 -3.63 39.37
N ASP A 149 1.05 -3.15 39.85
CA ASP A 149 2.03 -3.91 40.63
C ASP A 149 2.91 -4.91 39.83
N GLU A 150 2.92 -4.83 38.49
CA GLU A 150 3.81 -5.61 37.61
C GLU A 150 4.80 -4.74 36.82
N LEU A 151 5.85 -5.38 36.28
CA LEU A 151 6.78 -4.75 35.35
C LEU A 151 6.10 -4.50 33.99
N TYR A 152 6.65 -3.58 33.21
CA TYR A 152 6.18 -3.34 31.84
C TYR A 152 6.36 -4.59 30.98
N SER A 153 5.32 -4.97 30.24
CA SER A 153 5.40 -5.95 29.15
C SER A 153 5.35 -5.23 27.81
N SER A 154 6.29 -5.55 26.93
CA SER A 154 6.40 -4.97 25.60
C SER A 154 6.46 -6.08 24.56
N THR A 155 5.58 -6.03 23.58
CA THR A 155 5.57 -6.97 22.45
C THR A 155 5.34 -6.22 21.14
N ALA A 156 5.74 -6.84 20.03
CA ALA A 156 5.59 -6.30 18.69
C ALA A 156 4.91 -7.34 17.80
N GLY A 157 4.03 -6.86 16.93
CA GLY A 157 3.36 -7.67 15.92
C GLY A 157 3.35 -6.97 14.56
N PHE A 158 2.99 -7.74 13.55
CA PHE A 158 2.99 -7.34 12.15
C PHE A 158 1.63 -7.60 11.47
N ILE A 159 0.63 -8.02 12.26
CA ILE A 159 -0.71 -8.31 11.74
C ILE A 159 -1.72 -7.34 12.35
N GLY A 160 -2.41 -6.66 11.45
CA GLY A 160 -3.71 -6.08 11.73
C GLY A 160 -4.57 -6.01 10.48
N LEU A 161 -5.81 -5.60 10.68
CA LEU A 161 -6.75 -5.28 9.61
C LEU A 161 -7.48 -4.02 10.01
N GLY A 162 -7.55 -3.06 9.10
CA GLY A 162 -8.28 -1.82 9.28
C GLY A 162 -9.10 -1.48 8.06
N ALA A 163 -10.22 -0.82 8.32
CA ALA A 163 -11.04 -0.19 7.32
C ALA A 163 -11.31 1.24 7.75
N GLY A 164 -11.35 2.14 6.79
CA GLY A 164 -11.67 3.52 7.08
C GLY A 164 -12.36 4.22 5.92
N LEU A 165 -12.98 5.34 6.25
CA LEU A 165 -13.87 6.08 5.40
C LEU A 165 -13.46 7.55 5.42
N ASP A 166 -12.99 8.04 4.28
CA ASP A 166 -12.48 9.40 4.12
C ASP A 166 -13.50 10.26 3.38
N TYR A 167 -13.93 11.34 4.01
CA TYR A 167 -14.82 12.34 3.41
C TYR A 167 -14.08 13.65 3.18
N TYR A 168 -13.92 14.04 1.92
CA TYR A 168 -13.24 15.27 1.53
C TYR A 168 -14.20 16.46 1.57
N TYR A 169 -14.16 17.26 2.63
CA TYR A 169 -14.95 18.50 2.71
C TYR A 169 -14.30 19.67 1.95
N ALA A 170 -13.05 19.51 1.51
CA ALA A 170 -12.33 20.37 0.59
C ALA A 170 -11.26 19.57 -0.19
N ASP A 171 -10.76 20.10 -1.30
CA ASP A 171 -9.83 19.38 -2.20
C ASP A 171 -8.52 18.87 -1.56
N ARG A 172 -8.18 19.37 -0.37
CA ARG A 172 -6.99 18.99 0.40
C ARG A 172 -7.28 18.69 1.86
N ASN A 173 -8.54 18.69 2.27
CA ASN A 173 -8.91 18.48 3.67
C ASN A 173 -10.03 17.47 3.75
N PHE A 174 -9.86 16.48 4.62
CA PHE A 174 -10.80 15.38 4.77
C PHE A 174 -10.92 14.94 6.21
N ILE A 175 -12.11 14.48 6.56
CA ILE A 175 -12.35 13.78 7.82
C ILE A 175 -12.21 12.29 7.54
N SER A 176 -11.48 11.58 8.38
CA SER A 176 -11.30 10.13 8.28
C SER A 176 -11.86 9.45 9.52
N LEU A 177 -12.76 8.50 9.30
CA LEU A 177 -13.24 7.56 10.31
C LEU A 177 -12.56 6.22 10.08
N THR A 178 -11.78 5.75 11.05
CA THR A 178 -11.05 4.48 10.94
C THR A 178 -11.50 3.52 12.03
N VAL A 179 -11.51 2.23 11.71
CA VAL A 179 -11.65 1.13 12.67
C VAL A 179 -10.64 0.06 12.28
N ALA A 180 -9.87 -0.40 13.25
CA ALA A 180 -8.85 -1.40 13.01
C ALA A 180 -8.67 -2.34 14.21
N THR A 181 -8.22 -3.55 13.89
CA THR A 181 -7.81 -4.57 14.86
C THR A 181 -6.34 -4.89 14.62
N ILE A 182 -5.54 -4.94 15.67
CA ILE A 182 -4.11 -5.27 15.63
C ILE A 182 -3.81 -6.39 16.62
N THR A 183 -2.80 -7.21 16.34
CA THR A 183 -2.33 -8.28 17.22
C THR A 183 -0.80 -8.31 17.26
N ASP A 184 -0.24 -8.84 18.35
CA ASP A 184 1.19 -9.04 18.55
C ASP A 184 1.80 -10.22 17.77
N PHE A 185 1.11 -10.66 16.72
CA PHE A 185 1.55 -11.81 15.96
C PHE A 185 2.69 -11.43 15.01
N MET A 186 3.81 -12.15 15.10
CA MET A 186 5.10 -11.80 14.49
C MET A 186 5.31 -12.24 13.02
N LEU A 187 4.27 -12.64 12.28
CA LEU A 187 4.41 -13.02 10.87
C LEU A 187 4.44 -11.76 9.98
N PRO A 188 5.49 -11.60 9.15
CA PRO A 188 5.56 -12.38 7.91
C PRO A 188 6.85 -13.19 7.73
N PHE A 189 7.56 -13.58 8.80
CA PHE A 189 8.75 -14.43 8.64
C PHE A 189 8.36 -15.87 8.24
N PRO A 190 8.99 -16.47 7.20
CA PRO A 190 8.70 -17.82 6.71
C PRO A 190 9.27 -18.92 7.62
N ALA A 191 9.44 -18.64 8.91
CA ALA A 191 9.83 -19.62 9.89
C ALA A 191 8.58 -20.09 10.65
N PRO A 192 8.33 -21.41 10.74
CA PRO A 192 7.28 -21.90 11.63
C PRO A 192 7.62 -21.47 13.06
N TYR A 193 6.75 -20.64 13.64
CA TYR A 193 6.82 -20.28 15.05
C TYR A 193 6.26 -21.45 15.86
N ASP A 194 7.12 -22.41 16.19
CA ASP A 194 6.73 -23.62 16.91
C ASP A 194 6.63 -23.32 18.42
N ARG A 195 5.41 -23.08 18.92
CA ARG A 195 5.14 -22.90 20.37
C ARG A 195 4.99 -24.28 21.03
N ILE A 196 6.09 -25.01 21.21
CA ILE A 196 6.08 -26.29 21.93
C ILE A 196 6.30 -26.03 23.43
N GLY A 197 5.19 -25.95 24.18
CA GLY A 197 5.20 -25.82 25.63
C GLY A 197 5.65 -24.45 26.14
N GLY A 198 5.10 -24.03 27.28
CA GLY A 198 5.49 -22.79 27.96
C GLY A 198 4.38 -21.75 28.07
N GLU A 199 4.73 -20.64 28.69
CA GLU A 199 3.86 -19.49 28.95
C GLU A 199 4.12 -18.40 27.91
N TYR A 200 3.07 -17.74 27.43
CA TYR A 200 3.21 -16.60 26.55
C TYR A 200 2.11 -15.57 26.78
N ASP A 201 2.45 -14.33 26.44
CA ASP A 201 1.49 -13.25 26.37
C ASP A 201 0.91 -13.17 24.96
N ARG A 202 -0.39 -12.89 24.90
CA ARG A 202 -1.10 -12.55 23.68
C ARG A 202 -1.74 -11.18 23.86
N MET A 203 -1.46 -10.30 22.93
CA MET A 203 -2.01 -8.96 22.89
C MET A 203 -2.76 -8.70 21.59
N TRP A 204 -3.93 -8.10 21.72
CA TRP A 204 -4.62 -7.51 20.59
C TRP A 204 -5.33 -6.24 21.01
N ALA A 205 -5.59 -5.37 20.05
CA ALA A 205 -6.40 -4.20 20.28
C ALA A 205 -7.37 -3.99 19.13
N MET A 206 -8.55 -3.48 19.45
CA MET A 206 -9.47 -2.92 18.49
C MET A 206 -9.55 -1.42 18.78
N TYR A 207 -9.28 -0.59 17.78
CA TYR A 207 -9.34 0.85 17.94
C TYR A 207 -10.13 1.49 16.81
N GLY A 208 -10.74 2.62 17.12
CA GLY A 208 -11.37 3.50 16.15
C GLY A 208 -10.83 4.90 16.30
N GLY A 209 -10.79 5.65 15.21
CA GLY A 209 -10.30 7.02 15.19
C GLY A 209 -11.18 7.92 14.33
N LEU A 210 -11.36 9.16 14.78
CA LEU A 210 -11.93 10.23 13.98
C LEU A 210 -10.88 11.33 13.87
N THR A 211 -10.40 11.58 12.66
CA THR A 211 -9.31 12.53 12.41
C THR A 211 -9.69 13.57 11.36
N ASN A 212 -9.25 14.80 11.57
CA ASN A 212 -9.29 15.86 10.57
C ASN A 212 -7.90 15.98 9.92
N ASN A 213 -7.82 15.74 8.62
CA ASN A 213 -6.58 15.57 7.89
C ASN A 213 -6.41 16.65 6.81
N HIS A 214 -5.17 17.11 6.67
CA HIS A 214 -4.71 18.10 5.71
C HIS A 214 -3.63 17.49 4.82
N ARG A 215 -3.85 17.54 3.50
CA ARG A 215 -2.92 16.99 2.51
C ARG A 215 -2.08 18.08 1.85
N LYS A 216 -0.76 17.96 1.97
CA LYS A 216 0.23 18.80 1.27
C LYS A 216 1.14 17.94 0.40
N GLY A 217 0.81 17.84 -0.88
CA GLY A 217 1.55 17.02 -1.84
C GLY A 217 1.35 15.52 -1.59
N ARG A 218 2.43 14.84 -1.17
CA ARG A 218 2.44 13.41 -0.83
C ARG A 218 2.24 13.13 0.67
N PHE A 219 2.23 14.18 1.48
CA PHE A 219 2.11 14.06 2.92
C PHE A 219 0.72 14.45 3.38
N THR A 220 0.25 13.76 4.42
CA THR A 220 -1.00 14.04 5.13
C THR A 220 -0.64 14.25 6.59
N PHE A 221 -1.17 15.31 7.17
CA PHE A 221 -1.04 15.63 8.59
C PHE A 221 -2.43 15.88 9.14
N GLY A 222 -2.73 15.36 10.31
CA GLY A 222 -4.05 15.51 10.91
C GLY A 222 -3.99 15.50 12.41
N TYR A 223 -5.13 15.79 13.01
CA TYR A 223 -5.34 15.69 14.44
C TYR A 223 -6.72 15.06 14.68
N GLY A 224 -6.90 14.43 15.82
CA GLY A 224 -8.19 13.79 16.09
C GLY A 224 -8.34 13.15 17.44
N LEU A 225 -9.33 12.28 17.51
CA LEU A 225 -9.63 11.45 18.66
C LEU A 225 -9.45 10.00 18.28
N SER A 226 -8.90 9.21 19.20
CA SER A 226 -8.84 7.76 19.10
C SER A 226 -9.46 7.13 20.33
N PHE A 227 -10.14 6.01 20.11
CA PHE A 227 -10.68 5.17 21.16
C PHE A 227 -10.20 3.74 20.92
N GLY A 228 -9.62 3.12 21.92
CA GLY A 228 -9.05 1.78 21.81
C GLY A 228 -9.49 0.88 22.95
N ASN A 229 -9.83 -0.36 22.61
CA ASN A 229 -9.98 -1.46 23.55
C ASN A 229 -8.80 -2.42 23.37
N TYR A 230 -8.06 -2.60 24.44
CA TYR A 230 -6.79 -3.32 24.50
C TYR A 230 -6.99 -4.56 25.35
N HIS A 231 -6.59 -5.69 24.81
CA HIS A 231 -6.70 -6.98 25.45
C HIS A 231 -5.31 -7.59 25.62
N TRP A 232 -5.09 -8.14 26.80
CA TRP A 232 -3.89 -8.89 27.13
C TRP A 232 -4.31 -10.18 27.80
N GLN A 233 -3.74 -11.28 27.32
CA GLN A 233 -3.95 -12.61 27.86
C GLN A 233 -2.63 -13.28 28.15
N HIS A 234 -2.50 -13.83 29.35
CA HIS A 234 -1.42 -14.73 29.70
C HIS A 234 -1.90 -16.18 29.51
N VAL A 235 -1.24 -16.91 28.62
CA VAL A 235 -1.64 -18.26 28.19
C VAL A 235 -0.54 -19.25 28.53
N VAL A 236 -0.93 -20.36 29.14
CA VAL A 236 -0.04 -21.49 29.47
C VAL A 236 -0.43 -22.68 28.60
N LEU A 237 0.57 -23.28 27.95
CA LEU A 237 0.43 -24.50 27.17
C LEU A 237 0.78 -25.71 28.04
N ASP A 238 -0.22 -26.56 28.32
CA ASP A 238 0.00 -27.81 29.04
C ASP A 238 0.61 -28.87 28.11
N THR A 239 1.76 -29.43 28.51
CA THR A 239 2.51 -30.43 27.72
C THR A 239 1.89 -31.84 27.77
N VAL A 240 0.82 -32.04 28.55
CA VAL A 240 0.27 -33.37 28.83
C VAL A 240 -0.81 -33.75 27.81
N GLY A 241 -0.38 -34.36 26.71
CA GLY A 241 -1.17 -35.28 25.87
C GLY A 241 -2.28 -34.69 24.99
N ILE A 242 -2.72 -33.45 25.23
CA ILE A 242 -3.64 -32.71 24.37
C ILE A 242 -3.21 -31.25 24.46
N ASN A 243 -2.87 -30.61 23.33
CA ASN A 243 -2.50 -29.19 23.26
C ASN A 243 -3.67 -28.28 23.70
N ARG A 244 -3.98 -28.24 25.00
CA ARG A 244 -4.96 -27.35 25.58
C ARG A 244 -4.24 -26.10 26.04
N ALA A 245 -4.51 -25.00 25.35
CA ALA A 245 -4.14 -23.69 25.83
C ALA A 245 -5.08 -23.29 26.96
N ARG A 246 -4.54 -23.00 28.14
CA ARG A 246 -5.31 -22.44 29.27
C ARG A 246 -4.97 -20.96 29.40
N THR A 247 -5.99 -20.11 29.34
CA THR A 247 -5.82 -18.69 29.69
C THR A 247 -5.79 -18.58 31.21
N VAL A 248 -4.68 -18.10 31.77
CA VAL A 248 -4.50 -17.92 33.21
C VAL A 248 -5.01 -16.56 33.64
N THR A 249 -4.71 -15.53 32.84
CA THR A 249 -5.11 -14.15 33.11
C THR A 249 -5.65 -13.52 31.83
N ASP A 250 -6.81 -12.87 31.92
CA ASP A 250 -7.43 -12.09 30.84
C ASP A 250 -7.71 -10.67 31.35
N ARG A 251 -7.14 -9.67 30.70
CA ARG A 251 -7.27 -8.26 31.08
C ARG A 251 -7.72 -7.44 29.88
N LYS A 252 -8.56 -6.45 30.18
CA LYS A 252 -9.10 -5.49 29.22
C LYS A 252 -8.83 -4.09 29.72
N HIS A 253 -8.43 -3.21 28.82
CA HIS A 253 -8.22 -1.80 29.09
C HIS A 253 -8.84 -0.98 27.97
N THR A 254 -9.45 0.14 28.33
CA THR A 254 -10.05 1.06 27.38
C THR A 254 -9.39 2.41 27.53
N ALA A 255 -8.96 2.98 26.42
CA ALA A 255 -8.31 4.29 26.39
C ALA A 255 -8.99 5.20 25.38
N LEU A 256 -9.05 6.48 25.73
CA LEU A 256 -9.39 7.58 24.84
C LEU A 256 -8.13 8.45 24.71
N GLY A 257 -7.76 8.79 23.48
CA GLY A 257 -6.56 9.56 23.19
C GLY A 257 -6.81 10.65 22.16
N PHE A 258 -5.87 11.59 22.11
CA PHE A 258 -5.76 12.53 21.00
C PHE A 258 -4.72 12.00 20.00
N LEU A 259 -5.01 12.16 18.72
CA LEU A 259 -4.12 11.85 17.60
C LEU A 259 -3.50 13.12 17.05
#